data_AF-A0A350LQ59-F1
#
_entry.id   AF-A0A350LQ59-F1
#
_cell.length_a   1.000
_cell.length_b   1.000
_cell.length_c   1.000
_cell.angle_alpha   90.00
_cell.angle_beta   90.00
_cell.angle_gamma   90.00
#
_symmetry.space_group_name_H-M   'P 1'
#
loop_
_entity.id
_entity.type
_entity.pdbx_description
1 polymer ?
#
loop_
_entity_poly.entity_id
_entity_poly.type
_entity_poly.pdbx_seq_one_letter_code
_entity_poly.pdbx_strand_id
1 'polypeptide(L)'
;MTMHDINHHLTDKLLMAYSAGALPEAFSLAVATHVSMCDDCRARLGAYESLGGAVLERADTVAMAPDSLDETMARIRNGAPVVNTPAPRRRGVLPAPLCDYVGGDLADVRWRSIGMGVKQAILPT
;
A
#
# COMPACT_ATOMS: atom_id res chain seq x y z
N MET A 1 -1.54 18.99 8.35
CA MET A 1 -0.71 17.82 8.71
C MET A 1 0.28 18.32 9.73
N THR A 2 0.24 17.79 10.96
CA THR A 2 1.31 18.03 11.92
C THR A 2 2.56 17.36 11.37
N MET A 3 3.60 18.18 11.12
CA MET A 3 4.88 17.74 10.58
C MET A 3 5.61 17.01 11.71
N HIS A 4 5.41 15.69 11.80
CA HIS A 4 6.15 14.86 12.73
C HIS A 4 7.54 14.63 12.14
N ASP A 5 8.58 14.97 12.90
CA ASP A 5 9.95 14.76 12.48
C ASP A 5 10.30 13.27 12.60
N ILE A 6 10.25 12.56 11.47
CA ILE A 6 10.50 11.12 11.38
C ILE A 6 12.01 10.92 11.33
N ASN A 7 12.59 10.47 12.45
CA ASN A 7 14.04 10.23 12.57
C ASN A 7 14.44 8.76 12.29
N HIS A 8 13.46 7.86 12.13
CA HIS A 8 13.69 6.45 11.83
C HIS A 8 13.00 6.08 10.53
N HIS A 9 13.81 5.76 9.52
CA HIS A 9 13.36 5.46 8.18
C HIS A 9 13.49 3.97 7.86
N LEU A 10 12.73 3.53 6.86
CA LEU A 10 12.90 2.20 6.28
C LEU A 10 14.29 2.06 5.64
N THR A 11 14.86 0.87 5.77
CA THR A 11 16.13 0.51 5.12
C THR A 11 15.93 0.39 3.61
N ASP A 12 16.98 0.65 2.84
CA ASP A 12 16.95 0.47 1.38
C ASP A 12 16.57 -0.95 0.99
N LYS A 13 17.03 -1.95 1.75
CA LYS A 13 16.69 -3.36 1.52
C LYS A 13 15.17 -3.62 1.62
N LEU A 14 14.49 -3.03 2.60
CA LEU A 14 13.04 -3.18 2.75
C LEU A 14 12.30 -2.44 1.63
N LEU A 15 12.73 -1.23 1.28
CA LEU A 15 12.11 -0.46 0.21
C LEU A 15 12.25 -1.17 -1.15
N MET A 16 13.44 -1.70 -1.46
CA MET A 16 13.69 -2.48 -2.68
C MET A 16 12.88 -3.79 -2.71
N ALA A 17 12.82 -4.52 -1.60
CA ALA A 17 12.03 -5.74 -1.53
C ALA A 17 10.52 -5.47 -1.68
N TYR A 18 10.04 -4.35 -1.11
CA TYR A 18 8.67 -3.90 -1.28
C TYR A 18 8.37 -3.52 -2.74
N SER A 19 9.23 -2.71 -3.38
CA SER A 19 9.04 -2.32 -4.79
C SER A 19 9.07 -3.52 -5.74
N ALA A 20 9.81 -4.57 -5.39
CA ALA A 20 9.85 -5.82 -6.16
C ALA A 20 8.67 -6.76 -5.88
N GLY A 21 7.76 -6.42 -4.96
CA GLY A 21 6.64 -7.29 -4.56
C GLY A 21 7.08 -8.58 -3.85
N ALA A 22 8.27 -8.59 -3.25
CA ALA A 22 8.91 -9.79 -2.70
C ALA A 22 8.73 -9.95 -1.17
N LEU A 23 8.02 -9.02 -0.52
CA LEU A 23 7.78 -9.06 0.92
C LEU A 23 6.49 -9.83 1.26
N PRO A 24 6.47 -10.61 2.36
CA PRO A 24 5.23 -11.14 2.93
C PRO A 24 4.26 -10.01 3.28
N GLU A 25 2.96 -10.28 3.22
CA GLU A 25 1.89 -9.29 3.39
C GLU A 25 2.04 -8.44 4.66
N ALA A 26 2.34 -9.06 5.80
CA ALA A 26 2.56 -8.35 7.06
C ALA A 26 3.68 -7.29 6.99
N PHE A 27 4.78 -7.59 6.29
CA PHE A 27 5.88 -6.63 6.09
C PHE A 27 5.49 -5.55 5.07
N SER A 28 4.79 -5.94 4.00
CA SER A 28 4.27 -5.02 3.01
C SER A 28 3.32 -3.99 3.65
N LEU A 29 2.46 -4.41 4.58
CA LEU A 29 1.57 -3.52 5.33
C LEU A 29 2.36 -2.51 6.18
N ALA A 30 3.39 -2.97 6.90
CA ALA A 30 4.23 -2.09 7.72
C ALA A 30 4.97 -1.04 6.85
N VAL A 31 5.52 -1.47 5.70
CA VAL A 31 6.19 -0.57 4.75
C VAL A 31 5.22 0.45 4.16
N ALA A 32 4.08 -0.01 3.65
CA ALA A 32 3.05 0.85 3.07
C ALA A 32 2.55 1.89 4.10
N THR A 33 2.32 1.47 5.34
CA THR A 33 1.88 2.34 6.43
C THR A 33 2.91 3.44 6.68
N HIS A 34 4.19 3.11 6.79
CA HIS A 34 5.24 4.11 7.00
C HIS A 34 5.40 5.05 5.80
N VAL A 35 5.42 4.52 4.57
CA VAL A 35 5.51 5.33 3.34
C VAL A 35 4.33 6.29 3.21
N SER A 36 3.14 5.92 3.69
CA SER A 36 1.99 6.82 3.69
C SER A 36 2.18 8.06 4.59
N MET A 37 3.11 7.99 5.56
CA MET A 37 3.39 9.04 6.55
C MET A 37 4.74 9.75 6.35
N CYS A 38 5.67 9.16 5.59
CA CYS A 38 7.04 9.65 5.45
C CYS A 38 7.37 9.95 3.98
N ASP A 39 7.47 11.24 3.65
CA ASP A 39 7.75 11.68 2.27
C ASP A 39 9.17 11.30 1.80
N ASP A 40 10.16 11.23 2.70
CA ASP A 40 11.52 10.78 2.35
C ASP A 40 11.55 9.31 1.93
N CYS A 41 10.86 8.44 2.68
CA CYS A 41 10.73 7.03 2.31
C CYS A 41 9.87 6.86 1.06
N ARG A 42 8.85 7.70 0.86
CA ARG A 42 8.02 7.71 -0.36
C ARG A 42 8.85 8.07 -1.59
N ALA A 43 9.69 9.11 -1.49
CA ALA A 43 10.58 9.53 -2.57
C ALA A 43 11.60 8.43 -2.92
N ARG A 44 12.22 7.81 -1.91
CA ARG A 44 13.16 6.69 -2.10
C ARG A 44 12.47 5.47 -2.72
N LEU A 45 11.26 5.14 -2.28
CA LEU A 45 10.48 4.06 -2.89
C LEU A 45 10.21 4.33 -4.38
N GLY A 46 9.75 5.55 -4.71
CA GLY A 46 9.47 5.93 -6.10
C GLY A 46 10.69 5.83 -7.01
N ALA A 47 11.91 6.06 -6.48
CA ALA A 47 13.14 5.84 -7.22
C ALA A 47 13.35 4.35 -7.58
N TYR A 48 13.07 3.42 -6.65
CA TYR A 48 13.14 1.99 -6.93
C TYR A 48 12.04 1.50 -7.88
N GLU A 49 10.82 2.02 -7.74
CA GLU A 49 9.72 1.74 -8.69
C GLU A 49 10.06 2.21 -10.11
N SER A 50 10.72 3.37 -10.24
CA SER A 50 11.19 3.88 -11.53
C SER A 50 12.24 2.96 -12.18
N LEU A 51 13.12 2.34 -11.39
CA LEU A 51 14.04 1.32 -11.89
C LEU A 51 13.28 0.07 -12.38
N GLY A 52 12.25 -0.37 -11.64
CA GLY A 52 11.37 -1.45 -12.07
C GLY A 52 10.68 -1.16 -13.40
N GLY A 53 10.20 0.08 -13.59
CA GLY A 53 9.64 0.54 -14.86
C GLY A 53 10.65 0.49 -16.01
N ALA A 54 11.90 0.92 -15.77
CA ALA A 54 12.96 0.84 -16.77
C ALA A 54 13.36 -0.59 -17.13
N VAL A 55 13.25 -1.54 -16.19
CA VAL A 55 13.44 -2.98 -16.46
C VAL A 55 12.27 -3.51 -17.29
N LEU A 56 11.04 -3.15 -16.96
CA LEU A 56 9.84 -3.56 -17.68
C LEU A 56 9.86 -3.09 -19.15
N GLU A 57 10.25 -1.83 -19.39
CA GLU A 57 10.37 -1.25 -20.74
C GLU A 57 11.36 -2.01 -21.64
N ARG A 58 12.36 -2.67 -21.03
CA ARG A 58 13.40 -3.43 -21.75
C ARG A 58 13.12 -4.92 -21.80
N ALA A 59 12.04 -5.38 -21.18
CA ALA A 59 11.68 -6.79 -21.18
C ALA A 59 11.16 -7.22 -22.56
N ASP A 60 11.41 -8.48 -22.92
CA ASP A 60 10.85 -9.04 -24.14
C ASP A 60 9.31 -9.05 -24.06
N THR A 61 8.67 -8.69 -25.16
CA THR A 61 7.21 -8.71 -25.26
C THR A 61 6.70 -10.13 -25.40
N VAL A 62 5.56 -10.43 -24.78
CA VAL A 62 4.84 -11.69 -24.95
C VAL A 62 3.49 -11.41 -25.61
N ALA A 63 3.19 -12.14 -26.69
CA ALA A 63 1.93 -11.97 -27.40
C ALA A 63 0.73 -12.31 -26.50
N MET A 64 -0.24 -11.40 -26.44
CA MET A 64 -1.55 -11.63 -25.84
C MET A 64 -2.52 -12.21 -26.87
N ALA A 65 -3.70 -12.69 -26.43
CA ALA A 65 -4.74 -13.10 -27.35
C ALA A 65 -5.21 -11.91 -28.23
N PRO A 66 -5.50 -12.08 -29.53
CA PRO A 66 -5.77 -10.98 -30.46
C PRO A 66 -6.92 -10.05 -30.05
N ASP A 67 -7.87 -10.56 -29.29
CA ASP A 67 -9.06 -9.89 -28.78
C ASP A 67 -8.87 -9.24 -27.40
N SER A 68 -7.71 -9.43 -26.74
CA SER A 68 -7.46 -8.97 -25.37
C SER A 68 -7.70 -7.47 -25.19
N LEU A 69 -7.32 -6.66 -26.18
CA LEU A 69 -7.53 -5.21 -26.15
C LEU A 69 -9.02 -4.87 -26.23
N ASP A 70 -9.73 -5.45 -27.19
CA ASP A 70 -11.16 -5.19 -27.41
C ASP A 70 -12.00 -5.62 -26.22
N GLU A 71 -11.72 -6.79 -25.65
CA GLU A 71 -12.39 -7.28 -24.43
C GLU A 71 -12.13 -6.35 -23.24
N THR A 72 -10.88 -5.94 -23.03
CA THR A 72 -10.52 -5.04 -21.92
C THR A 72 -11.23 -3.69 -22.08
N MET A 73 -11.23 -3.14 -23.30
CA MET A 73 -11.90 -1.88 -23.58
C MET A 73 -13.43 -1.99 -23.49
N ALA A 74 -14.02 -3.13 -23.84
CA ALA A 74 -15.44 -3.40 -23.62
C ALA A 74 -15.77 -3.44 -22.13
N ARG A 75 -14.94 -4.07 -21.30
CA ARG A 75 -15.10 -4.07 -19.83
C ARG A 75 -14.99 -2.67 -19.22
N ILE A 76 -14.06 -1.84 -19.71
CA ILE A 76 -13.93 -0.44 -19.25
C ILE A 76 -15.17 0.36 -19.62
N ARG A 77 -15.70 0.23 -20.85
CA ARG A 77 -16.90 0.95 -21.30
C ARG A 77 -18.19 0.48 -20.61
N ASN A 78 -18.30 -0.83 -20.39
CA ASN A 78 -19.49 -1.45 -19.79
C ASN A 78 -19.42 -1.49 -18.27
N GLY A 79 -18.29 -1.09 -17.68
CA GLY A 79 -18.15 -0.96 -16.23
C GLY A 79 -19.16 0.03 -15.69
N ALA A 80 -19.71 -0.27 -14.50
CA ALA A 80 -20.52 0.71 -13.79
C ALA A 80 -19.74 2.02 -13.65
N PRO A 81 -20.39 3.19 -13.72
CA PRO A 81 -19.73 4.46 -13.44
C PRO A 81 -19.00 4.33 -12.12
N VAL A 82 -17.67 4.43 -12.15
CA VAL A 82 -16.89 4.54 -10.91
C VAL A 82 -17.36 5.85 -10.30
N VAL A 83 -18.21 5.77 -9.29
CA VAL A 83 -18.49 6.92 -8.44
C VAL A 83 -17.14 7.24 -7.84
N ASN A 84 -16.45 8.24 -8.40
CA ASN A 84 -15.29 8.89 -7.82
C ASN A 84 -15.76 9.60 -6.56
N THR A 85 -16.21 8.81 -5.57
CA THR A 85 -16.42 9.27 -4.23
C THR A 85 -15.01 9.56 -3.75
N PRO A 86 -14.67 10.84 -3.50
CA PRO A 86 -13.38 11.15 -2.92
C PRO A 86 -13.21 10.23 -1.72
N ALA A 87 -12.11 9.47 -1.66
CA ALA A 87 -11.85 8.61 -0.53
C ALA A 87 -12.12 9.46 0.73
N PRO A 88 -13.05 9.04 1.61
CA PRO A 88 -13.42 9.86 2.74
C PRO A 88 -12.13 10.26 3.44
N ARG A 89 -11.94 11.56 3.68
CA ARG A 89 -10.79 12.05 4.44
C ARG A 89 -10.86 11.32 5.78
N ARG A 90 -10.03 10.29 5.95
CA ARG A 90 -10.07 9.45 7.14
C ARG A 90 -9.69 10.36 8.31
N ARG A 91 -10.71 10.69 9.11
CA ARG A 91 -10.55 11.44 10.35
C ARG A 91 -10.14 10.40 11.38
N GLY A 92 -8.85 10.30 11.62
CA GLY A 92 -8.33 9.29 12.52
C GLY A 92 -6.83 9.34 12.72
N VAL A 93 -6.36 8.50 13.64
CA VAL A 93 -4.95 8.40 14.00
C VAL A 93 -4.25 7.33 13.13
N LEU A 94 -4.98 6.29 12.72
CA LEU A 94 -4.40 5.23 11.90
C LEU A 94 -4.13 5.69 10.44
N PRO A 95 -2.95 5.38 9.88
CA PRO A 95 -2.66 5.66 8.47
C PRO A 95 -3.49 4.78 7.52
N ALA A 96 -3.64 5.26 6.28
CA ALA A 96 -4.57 4.67 5.32
C ALA A 96 -4.39 3.16 5.06
N PRO A 97 -3.17 2.62 4.88
CA PRO A 97 -3.00 1.18 4.63
C PRO A 97 -3.45 0.30 5.80
N LEU A 98 -3.21 0.76 7.03
CA LEU A 98 -3.56 0.01 8.25
C LEU A 98 -5.07 0.03 8.53
N CYS A 99 -5.70 1.14 8.18
CA CYS A 99 -7.13 1.39 8.27
C CYS A 99 -7.99 0.32 7.57
N ASP A 100 -7.52 -0.24 6.45
CA ASP A 100 -8.24 -1.28 5.70
C ASP A 100 -8.24 -2.64 6.42
N TYR A 101 -7.17 -2.95 7.16
CA TYR A 101 -7.08 -4.18 7.97
C TYR A 101 -7.88 -4.09 9.28
N VAL A 102 -8.06 -2.89 9.80
CA VAL A 102 -8.85 -2.64 11.02
C VAL A 102 -10.34 -2.53 10.71
N GLY A 103 -10.70 -2.03 9.53
CA GLY A 103 -12.09 -1.71 9.15
C GLY A 103 -12.60 -0.40 9.78
N GLY A 104 -11.69 0.46 10.24
CA GLY A 104 -12.00 1.66 11.02
C GLY A 104 -10.73 2.37 11.53
N ASP A 105 -10.82 3.00 12.69
CA ASP A 105 -9.70 3.66 13.38
C ASP A 105 -9.37 2.94 14.71
N LEU A 106 -8.50 3.50 15.56
CA LEU A 106 -8.06 2.91 16.84
C LEU A 106 -9.21 2.43 17.74
N ALA A 107 -10.36 3.10 17.71
CA ALA A 107 -11.54 2.74 18.52
C ALA A 107 -12.19 1.42 18.06
N ASP A 108 -12.01 1.05 16.79
CA ASP A 108 -12.62 -0.14 16.17
C ASP A 108 -11.72 -1.37 16.30
N VAL A 109 -10.48 -1.20 16.79
CA VAL A 109 -9.51 -2.28 16.97
C VAL A 109 -10.01 -3.27 18.04
N ARG A 110 -10.07 -4.56 17.67
CA ARG A 110 -10.47 -5.65 18.57
C ARG A 110 -9.31 -6.08 19.48
N TRP A 111 -9.07 -5.27 20.51
CA TRP A 111 -7.99 -5.48 21.47
C TRP A 111 -8.16 -6.76 22.31
N ARG A 112 -7.09 -7.54 22.42
CA ARG A 112 -6.93 -8.66 23.35
C ARG A 112 -5.81 -8.35 24.35
N SER A 113 -6.11 -8.46 25.64
CA SER A 113 -5.09 -8.31 26.70
C SER A 113 -4.09 -9.46 26.67
N ILE A 114 -2.81 -9.13 26.87
CA ILE A 114 -1.72 -10.11 27.01
C ILE A 114 -0.99 -9.99 28.37
N GLY A 115 -1.57 -9.23 29.30
CA GLY A 115 -1.02 -9.03 30.65
C GLY A 115 -0.20 -7.75 30.80
N MET A 116 0.10 -7.39 32.06
CA MET A 116 0.94 -6.23 32.42
C MET A 116 0.54 -4.89 31.78
N GLY A 117 -0.76 -4.70 31.53
CA GLY A 117 -1.29 -3.49 30.90
C GLY A 117 -1.16 -3.43 29.37
N VAL A 118 -0.60 -4.47 28.72
CA VAL A 118 -0.44 -4.52 27.27
C VAL A 118 -1.65 -5.19 26.61
N LYS A 119 -2.07 -4.61 25.47
CA LYS A 119 -3.10 -5.16 24.58
C LYS A 119 -2.57 -5.26 23.16
N GLN A 120 -3.02 -6.24 22.41
CA GLN A 120 -2.70 -6.41 20.99
C GLN A 120 -3.94 -6.76 20.18
N ALA A 121 -3.89 -6.57 18.87
CA ALA A 121 -4.83 -7.14 17.93
C ALA A 121 -4.05 -7.78 16.79
N ILE A 122 -4.43 -8.99 16.39
CA ILE A 122 -3.83 -9.68 15.25
C ILE A 122 -4.60 -9.25 14.01
N LEU A 123 -3.89 -8.73 13.02
CA LEU A 123 -4.47 -8.35 11.73
C LEU A 123 -4.54 -9.59 10.83
N PRO A 124 -5.62 -9.77 10.04
CA PRO A 124 -5.68 -10.82 9.03
C PRO A 124 -4.81 -10.41 7.85
N THR A 125 -3.59 -10.94 7.79
CA THR A 125 -2.61 -10.78 6.70
C THR A 125 -2.27 -12.14 6.09
#